data_AF-A0A515EUU9-F1
#
_entry.id   AF-A0A515EUU9-F1
#
_cell.length_a   1.000
_cell.length_b   1.000
_cell.length_c   1.000
_cell.angle_alpha   90.00
_cell.angle_beta   90.00
_cell.angle_gamma   90.00
#
_symmetry.space_group_name_H-M   'P 1'
#
loop_
_entity.id
_entity.type
_entity.pdbx_description
1 polymer ?
#
loop_
_entity_poly.entity_id
_entity_poly.type
_entity_poly.pdbx_seq_one_letter_code
_entity_poly.pdbx_strand_id
1 'polypeptide(L)'
;MYLPRPYPDELVGSMLHRTERILGIGREPLLWRLTGHKLSAHSFLITQYAGIAHAFGMSFETFLGQHTVFPYLTAFQEEDERLRLVAELERSHTVLRATASLVRRAVIGEAWLRFCPVCVEFELKRYGESYWHRMHQLCGVSICSDHKVGLYTSPAAISRAPRIPPPHEMVNSHTTSPEPSPTISIAIAMASTAALWRVYDAHSLAETYRQRARELGYVYMGGKVHGALLAHDMLNFYGTDFLRRYGCLEDTGPRLRWPGKMFQASAHNSTTFKHILLQVFLDSKPTPSNNRIDFEGRRQPKTRDWPQIEREAIECLTAEVSRHRQAGTRVNLEDLYDIAGIHSIVKTKKHRIPALMAWIEQFKKSPQSTRIPGRRPRR
;
A
#
# COMPACT_ATOMS: atom_id res chain seq x y z
N MET A 1 27.73 22.74 13.39
CA MET A 1 26.46 23.32 12.88
C MET A 1 25.44 23.21 14.00
N TYR A 2 24.79 24.30 14.39
CA TYR A 2 23.73 24.24 15.40
C TYR A 2 22.41 23.84 14.72
N LEU A 3 21.81 22.74 15.16
CA LEU A 3 20.51 22.28 14.68
C LEU A 3 19.45 22.52 15.77
N PRO A 4 18.22 22.93 15.39
CA PRO A 4 17.13 23.06 16.36
C PRO A 4 16.85 21.74 17.04
N ARG A 5 16.45 21.80 18.32
CA ARG A 5 15.94 20.63 19.00
C ARG A 5 14.63 20.18 18.33
N PRO A 6 14.45 18.88 18.05
CA PRO A 6 13.20 18.36 17.52
C PRO A 6 12.07 18.55 18.54
N TYR A 7 10.89 18.96 18.09
CA TYR A 7 9.70 19.02 18.94
C TYR A 7 8.96 17.67 18.98
N PRO A 8 8.11 17.44 20.00
CA PRO A 8 7.28 16.24 20.07
C PRO A 8 6.39 16.10 18.83
N ASP A 9 6.39 14.91 18.22
CA ASP A 9 5.62 14.63 17.00
C ASP A 9 6.01 15.45 15.75
N GLU A 10 7.17 16.11 15.75
CA GLU A 10 7.62 16.90 14.61
C GLU A 10 8.13 16.03 13.45
N LEU A 11 7.74 16.38 12.22
CA LEU A 11 8.22 15.74 11.00
C LEU A 11 9.64 16.17 10.59
N VAL A 12 10.40 15.25 10.01
CA VAL A 12 11.73 15.52 9.42
C VAL A 12 11.72 16.70 8.45
N GLY A 13 10.68 16.83 7.62
CA GLY A 13 10.54 17.98 6.72
C GLY A 13 10.47 19.32 7.45
N SER A 14 9.73 19.37 8.57
CA SER A 14 9.62 20.53 9.46
C SER A 14 10.96 20.87 10.10
N MET A 15 11.63 19.87 10.67
CA MET A 15 12.93 20.03 11.33
C MET A 15 13.98 20.61 10.39
N LEU A 16 14.02 20.11 9.15
CA LEU A 16 14.93 20.61 8.13
C LEU A 16 14.60 22.05 7.71
N HIS A 17 13.32 22.43 7.58
CA HIS A 17 12.95 23.82 7.27
C HIS A 17 13.27 24.79 8.42
N ARG A 18 13.06 24.40 9.67
CA ARG A 18 13.49 25.19 10.83
C ARG A 18 15.00 25.37 10.83
N THR A 19 15.73 24.31 10.50
CA THR A 19 17.19 24.36 10.34
C THR A 19 17.62 25.34 9.25
N GLU A 20 16.97 25.32 8.07
CA GLU A 20 17.24 26.27 6.99
C GLU A 20 17.04 27.71 7.45
N ARG A 21 15.96 27.98 8.19
CA ARG A 21 15.65 29.32 8.72
C ARG A 21 16.68 29.79 9.73
N ILE A 22 17.05 28.95 10.70
CA ILE A 22 18.01 29.29 11.76
C ILE A 22 19.41 29.54 11.17
N LEU A 23 19.82 28.72 10.21
CA LEU A 23 21.17 28.80 9.62
C LEU A 23 21.25 29.78 8.45
N GLY A 24 20.13 30.25 7.92
CA GLY A 24 20.08 31.10 6.73
C GLY A 24 20.60 30.41 5.46
N ILE A 25 20.54 29.08 5.38
CA ILE A 25 21.04 28.30 4.22
C ILE A 25 19.90 27.61 3.47
N GLY A 26 20.07 27.43 2.17
CA GLY A 26 19.10 26.71 1.34
C GLY A 26 19.12 25.19 1.55
N ARG A 27 18.06 24.53 1.04
CA ARG A 27 17.84 23.08 1.09
C ARG A 27 19.02 22.26 0.57
N GLU A 28 19.52 22.58 -0.61
CA GLU A 28 20.62 21.84 -1.24
C GLU A 28 21.92 21.89 -0.41
N PRO A 29 22.45 23.06 -0.01
CA PRO A 29 23.60 23.14 0.89
C PRO A 29 23.39 22.42 2.22
N LEU A 30 22.19 22.53 2.81
CA LEU A 30 21.87 21.85 4.06
C LEU A 30 21.94 20.33 3.88
N LEU A 31 21.23 19.77 2.89
CA LEU A 31 21.22 18.34 2.63
C LEU A 31 22.62 17.82 2.29
N TRP A 32 23.43 18.57 1.54
CA TRP A 32 24.82 18.19 1.30
C TRP A 32 25.63 18.10 2.59
N ARG A 33 25.49 19.07 3.51
CA ARG A 33 26.17 19.04 4.81
C ARG A 33 25.69 17.90 5.73
N LEU A 34 24.40 17.57 5.69
CA LEU A 34 23.82 16.52 6.53
C LEU A 34 24.05 15.11 5.99
N THR A 35 24.11 14.96 4.66
CA THR A 35 24.07 13.63 4.02
C THR A 35 25.32 13.31 3.21
N GLY A 36 26.15 14.31 2.87
CA GLY A 36 27.25 14.17 1.91
C GLY A 36 26.79 14.10 0.45
N HIS A 37 25.49 14.11 0.17
CA HIS A 37 24.92 13.96 -1.17
C HIS A 37 24.35 15.28 -1.68
N LYS A 38 24.56 15.56 -2.98
CA LYS A 38 23.93 16.70 -3.66
C LYS A 38 22.47 16.33 -4.01
N LEU A 39 21.54 16.76 -3.17
CA LEU A 39 20.11 16.45 -3.28
C LEU A 39 19.31 17.73 -3.49
N SER A 40 18.54 17.81 -4.57
CA SER A 40 17.65 18.95 -4.86
C SER A 40 16.33 18.91 -4.07
N ALA A 41 15.96 17.75 -3.54
CA ALA A 41 14.74 17.57 -2.75
C ALA A 41 14.90 16.44 -1.72
N HIS A 42 14.08 16.50 -0.68
CA HIS A 42 13.95 15.49 0.36
C HIS A 42 12.47 15.29 0.68
N SER A 43 12.05 14.06 1.01
CA SER A 43 10.65 13.80 1.33
C SER A 43 10.29 14.44 2.66
N PHE A 44 9.17 15.16 2.70
CA PHE A 44 8.70 15.80 3.93
C PHE A 44 8.35 14.78 5.04
N LEU A 45 8.00 13.54 4.65
CA LEU A 45 7.39 12.55 5.55
C LEU A 45 8.36 11.48 6.06
N ILE A 46 9.42 11.18 5.31
CA ILE A 46 10.36 10.10 5.60
C ILE A 46 11.76 10.45 5.11
N THR A 47 12.77 9.82 5.67
CA THR A 47 14.16 9.94 5.22
C THR A 47 14.81 8.58 5.01
N GLN A 48 15.69 8.50 4.02
CA GLN A 48 16.59 7.36 3.74
C GLN A 48 18.06 7.72 4.04
N TYR A 49 18.29 8.86 4.69
CA TYR A 49 19.64 9.38 4.92
C TYR A 49 19.93 9.37 6.42
N ALA A 50 20.68 8.37 6.88
CA ALA A 50 21.13 8.24 8.27
C ALA A 50 21.92 9.46 8.76
N GLY A 51 22.64 10.15 7.87
CA GLY A 51 23.34 11.40 8.19
C GLY A 51 22.43 12.50 8.75
N ILE A 52 21.16 12.56 8.33
CA ILE A 52 20.17 13.48 8.92
C ILE A 52 19.91 13.10 10.38
N ALA A 53 19.66 11.82 10.66
CA ALA A 53 19.41 11.33 12.03
C ALA A 53 20.61 11.59 12.95
N HIS A 54 21.82 11.24 12.48
CA HIS A 54 23.05 11.45 13.24
C HIS A 54 23.32 12.93 13.54
N ALA A 55 23.01 13.83 12.60
CA ALA A 55 23.18 15.25 12.83
C ALA A 55 22.27 15.77 13.97
N PHE A 56 21.05 15.23 14.08
CA PHE A 56 20.14 15.49 15.21
C PHE A 56 20.48 14.68 16.47
N GLY A 57 21.59 13.92 16.50
CA GLY A 57 22.05 13.17 17.66
C GLY A 57 21.25 11.90 17.96
N MET A 58 20.58 11.31 16.96
CA MET A 58 19.75 10.12 17.10
C MET A 58 20.28 8.96 16.26
N SER A 59 20.04 7.72 16.70
CA SER A 59 20.18 6.56 15.80
C SER A 59 19.16 6.65 14.66
N PHE A 60 19.48 6.04 13.51
CA PHE A 60 18.57 6.08 12.36
C PHE A 60 17.20 5.47 12.67
N GLU A 61 17.17 4.34 13.39
CA GLU A 61 15.93 3.70 13.82
C GLU A 61 15.08 4.60 14.74
N THR A 62 15.71 5.24 15.75
CA THR A 62 15.02 6.18 16.65
C THR A 62 14.42 7.34 15.86
N PHE A 63 15.18 7.89 14.92
CA PHE A 63 14.74 9.00 14.08
C PHE A 63 13.58 8.62 13.16
N LEU A 64 13.62 7.43 12.55
CA LEU A 64 12.48 6.89 11.80
C LEU A 64 11.25 6.76 12.70
N GLY A 65 11.42 6.25 13.92
CA GLY A 65 10.36 6.07 14.92
C GLY A 65 9.71 7.37 15.41
N GLN A 66 10.49 8.44 15.54
CA GLN A 66 10.06 9.67 16.24
C GLN A 66 9.79 10.87 15.32
N HIS A 67 10.38 10.89 14.13
CA HIS A 67 10.34 12.06 13.25
C HIS A 67 9.94 11.75 11.81
N THR A 68 9.38 10.56 11.56
CA THR A 68 8.82 10.19 10.26
C THR A 68 7.48 9.46 10.40
N VAL A 69 6.77 9.29 9.29
CA VAL A 69 5.55 8.45 9.22
C VAL A 69 5.86 6.95 9.07
N PHE A 70 7.14 6.53 9.12
CA PHE A 70 7.55 5.13 8.97
C PHE A 70 6.83 4.16 9.92
N PRO A 71 6.60 4.49 11.21
CA PRO A 71 5.86 3.60 12.11
C PRO A 71 4.44 3.36 11.62
N TYR A 72 3.74 4.40 11.17
CA TYR A 72 2.41 4.27 10.59
C TYR A 72 2.43 3.34 9.38
N LEU A 73 3.42 3.47 8.49
CA LEU A 73 3.51 2.64 7.27
C LEU A 73 3.79 1.16 7.54
N THR A 74 4.36 0.85 8.70
CA THR A 74 4.79 -0.50 9.06
C THR A 74 4.02 -1.10 10.24
N ALA A 75 3.05 -0.36 10.81
CA ALA A 75 2.32 -0.76 12.03
C ALA A 75 1.70 -2.16 11.97
N PHE A 76 1.26 -2.58 10.79
CA PHE A 76 0.60 -3.86 10.54
C PHE A 76 1.46 -4.87 9.75
N GLN A 77 2.75 -4.58 9.57
CA GLN A 77 3.71 -5.49 8.94
C GLN A 77 4.32 -6.43 9.98
N GLU A 78 4.84 -7.57 9.51
CA GLU A 78 5.65 -8.47 10.34
C GLU A 78 6.97 -7.78 10.74
N GLU A 79 7.49 -8.13 11.92
CA GLU A 79 8.69 -7.52 12.47
C GLU A 79 9.91 -7.69 11.55
N ASP A 80 10.09 -8.88 10.97
CA ASP A 80 11.17 -9.17 10.04
C ASP A 80 11.12 -8.27 8.79
N GLU A 81 9.93 -8.03 8.23
CA GLU A 81 9.76 -7.12 7.09
C GLU A 81 10.03 -5.67 7.49
N ARG A 82 9.60 -5.26 8.70
CA ARG A 82 9.89 -3.92 9.24
C ARG A 82 11.41 -3.70 9.37
N LEU A 83 12.13 -4.65 9.95
CA LEU A 83 13.58 -4.59 10.12
C LEU A 83 14.31 -4.60 8.77
N ARG A 84 13.85 -5.42 7.83
CA ARG A 84 14.35 -5.42 6.44
C ARG A 84 14.19 -4.04 5.79
N LEU A 85 13.03 -3.39 5.94
CA LEU A 85 12.78 -2.06 5.39
C LEU A 85 13.68 -0.99 6.02
N VAL A 86 13.93 -1.04 7.34
CA VAL A 86 14.89 -0.13 8.00
C VAL A 86 16.28 -0.31 7.39
N ALA A 87 16.75 -1.55 7.25
CA ALA A 87 18.06 -1.86 6.68
C ALA A 87 18.18 -1.45 5.20
N GLU A 88 17.09 -1.57 4.42
CA GLU A 88 17.04 -1.13 3.02
C GLU A 88 17.12 0.40 2.91
N LEU A 89 16.38 1.12 3.77
CA LEU A 89 16.41 2.58 3.84
C LEU A 89 17.78 3.11 4.27
N GLU A 90 18.48 2.41 5.16
CA GLU A 90 19.81 2.81 5.63
C GLU A 90 20.90 2.57 4.56
N ARG A 91 20.85 1.42 3.88
CA ARG A 91 21.89 1.02 2.91
C ARG A 91 21.79 1.73 1.58
N SER A 92 20.58 2.09 1.15
CA SER A 92 20.38 2.59 -0.20
C SER A 92 20.10 4.09 -0.25
N HIS A 93 21.16 4.84 -0.52
CA HIS A 93 21.06 6.25 -0.92
C HIS A 93 20.40 6.43 -2.30
N THR A 94 20.13 5.34 -3.04
CA THR A 94 19.62 5.33 -4.43
C THR A 94 18.21 4.77 -4.59
N VAL A 95 17.58 4.11 -3.60
CA VAL A 95 16.19 3.62 -3.73
C VAL A 95 15.16 4.72 -3.43
N LEU A 96 15.24 5.81 -4.21
CA LEU A 96 14.17 6.82 -4.36
C LEU A 96 12.81 6.16 -4.67
N ARG A 97 12.80 4.95 -5.25
CA ARG A 97 11.57 4.22 -5.59
C ARG A 97 10.84 3.62 -4.37
N ALA A 98 11.56 3.18 -3.34
CA ALA A 98 11.01 2.55 -2.14
C ALA A 98 10.47 3.63 -1.19
N THR A 99 11.22 4.71 -1.00
CA THR A 99 10.70 5.89 -0.31
C THR A 99 9.53 6.50 -1.06
N ALA A 100 9.57 6.62 -2.40
CA ALA A 100 8.42 7.11 -3.16
C ALA A 100 7.20 6.18 -3.13
N SER A 101 7.38 4.85 -3.05
CA SER A 101 6.24 3.93 -2.90
C SER A 101 5.65 4.00 -1.49
N LEU A 102 6.49 4.07 -0.47
CA LEU A 102 6.11 4.26 0.94
C LEU A 102 5.37 5.59 1.15
N VAL A 103 5.93 6.70 0.65
CA VAL A 103 5.30 8.02 0.69
C VAL A 103 3.97 8.00 -0.05
N ARG A 104 3.90 7.40 -1.25
CA ARG A 104 2.62 7.27 -1.98
C ARG A 104 1.57 6.53 -1.17
N ARG A 105 1.93 5.49 -0.40
CA ARG A 105 1.00 4.79 0.50
C ARG A 105 0.58 5.65 1.70
N ALA A 106 1.44 6.57 2.16
CA ALA A 106 1.17 7.47 3.28
C ALA A 106 0.17 8.59 2.92
N VAL A 107 0.22 9.09 1.67
CA VAL A 107 -0.47 10.32 1.23
C VAL A 107 -1.57 10.12 0.19
N ILE A 108 -2.06 8.88 0.02
CA ILE A 108 -3.15 8.63 -0.95
C ILE A 108 -4.31 9.58 -0.62
N GLY A 109 -4.83 10.29 -1.63
CA GLY A 109 -5.96 11.22 -1.46
C GLY A 109 -5.60 12.60 -0.88
N GLU A 110 -4.32 12.87 -0.60
CA GLU A 110 -3.87 14.12 0.03
C GLU A 110 -2.56 14.62 -0.56
N ALA A 111 -2.63 15.74 -1.29
CA ALA A 111 -1.46 16.35 -1.91
C ALA A 111 -0.77 17.40 -1.02
N TRP A 112 -1.44 17.84 0.03
CA TRP A 112 -1.17 19.08 0.74
C TRP A 112 -0.96 18.84 2.23
N LEU A 113 -0.03 19.58 2.84
CA LEU A 113 0.21 19.49 4.28
C LEU A 113 -0.95 20.08 5.07
N ARG A 114 -1.23 19.46 6.22
CA ARG A 114 -2.33 19.88 7.11
C ARG A 114 -1.85 20.25 8.50
N PHE A 115 -2.61 21.09 9.18
CA PHE A 115 -2.31 21.51 10.54
C PHE A 115 -3.57 21.79 11.35
N CYS A 116 -3.44 21.74 12.67
CA CYS A 116 -4.52 22.07 13.59
C CYS A 116 -4.35 23.51 14.09
N PRO A 117 -5.36 24.39 13.98
CA PRO A 117 -5.24 25.78 14.45
C PRO A 117 -5.00 25.87 15.96
N VAL A 118 -5.53 24.93 16.75
CA VAL A 118 -5.36 24.90 18.22
C VAL A 118 -3.94 24.45 18.59
N CYS A 119 -3.36 23.47 17.87
CA CYS A 119 -1.95 23.11 18.00
C CYS A 119 -1.05 24.32 17.75
N VAL A 120 -1.31 25.05 16.65
CA VAL A 120 -0.55 26.25 16.29
C VAL A 120 -0.59 27.31 17.39
N GLU A 121 -1.76 27.62 17.95
CA GLU A 121 -1.88 28.59 19.04
C GLU A 121 -1.08 28.17 20.28
N PHE A 122 -1.17 26.89 20.66
CA PHE A 122 -0.42 26.34 21.78
C PHE A 122 1.09 26.37 21.56
N GLU A 123 1.55 25.98 20.38
CA GLU A 123 2.95 25.95 19.99
C GLU A 123 3.56 27.36 19.95
N LEU A 124 2.84 28.33 19.41
CA LEU A 124 3.28 29.73 19.41
C LEU A 124 3.48 30.26 20.84
N LYS A 125 2.57 29.93 21.76
CA LYS A 125 2.70 30.33 23.18
C LYS A 125 3.86 29.61 23.88
N ARG A 126 4.10 28.33 23.55
CA ARG A 126 5.06 27.48 24.26
C ARG A 126 6.49 27.57 23.71
N TYR A 127 6.64 27.63 22.39
CA TYR A 127 7.90 27.52 21.67
C TYR A 127 8.26 28.78 20.88
N GLY A 128 7.31 29.70 20.68
CA GLY A 128 7.51 30.90 19.85
C GLY A 128 7.46 30.63 18.34
N GLU A 129 7.25 29.38 17.93
CA GLU A 129 7.07 28.96 16.54
C GLU A 129 6.17 27.71 16.51
N SER A 130 5.49 27.50 15.38
CA SER A 130 4.70 26.28 15.15
C SER A 130 5.44 25.31 14.22
N TYR A 131 5.08 24.03 14.23
CA TYR A 131 5.75 23.00 13.44
C TYR A 131 4.79 21.97 12.82
N TRP A 132 5.27 21.24 11.81
CA TRP A 132 4.43 20.24 11.14
C TRP A 132 4.43 18.91 11.89
N HIS A 133 3.28 18.55 12.42
CA HIS A 133 3.02 17.29 13.11
C HIS A 133 2.93 16.09 12.16
N ARG A 134 3.43 14.93 12.60
CA ARG A 134 3.29 13.64 11.88
C ARG A 134 1.84 13.19 11.86
N MET A 135 1.13 13.26 12.99
CA MET A 135 -0.24 12.75 13.10
C MET A 135 -1.21 13.44 12.13
N HIS A 136 -0.95 14.72 11.79
CA HIS A 136 -1.76 15.50 10.86
C HIS A 136 -1.57 15.10 9.39
N GLN A 137 -0.51 14.35 9.04
CA GLN A 137 -0.22 13.96 7.65
C GLN A 137 -0.59 12.51 7.32
N LEU A 138 -1.26 11.81 8.25
CA LEU A 138 -1.64 10.42 8.05
C LEU A 138 -2.87 10.32 7.13
N CYS A 139 -2.88 9.30 6.29
CA CYS A 139 -3.97 9.01 5.37
C CYS A 139 -5.33 8.99 6.08
N GLY A 140 -6.30 9.76 5.58
CA GLY A 140 -7.67 9.82 6.10
C GLY A 140 -7.86 10.64 7.38
N VAL A 141 -6.82 11.29 7.91
CA VAL A 141 -6.91 12.05 9.18
C VAL A 141 -7.34 13.49 8.94
N SER A 142 -8.63 13.76 8.86
CA SER A 142 -9.18 15.12 8.69
C SER A 142 -9.38 15.88 10.00
N ILE A 143 -9.18 15.24 11.15
CA ILE A 143 -9.39 15.80 12.49
C ILE A 143 -8.13 15.63 13.34
N CYS A 144 -7.78 16.65 14.12
CA CYS A 144 -6.70 16.57 15.11
C CYS A 144 -7.08 15.57 16.21
N SER A 145 -6.26 14.55 16.44
CA SER A 145 -6.51 13.55 17.49
C SER A 145 -6.39 14.12 18.89
N ASP A 146 -5.59 15.17 19.11
CA ASP A 146 -5.44 15.82 20.42
C ASP A 146 -6.59 16.79 20.71
N HIS A 147 -6.94 17.64 19.74
CA HIS A 147 -7.90 18.75 19.95
C HIS A 147 -9.31 18.47 19.43
N LYS A 148 -9.52 17.38 18.69
CA LYS A 148 -10.81 16.98 18.08
C LYS A 148 -11.45 18.04 17.16
N VAL A 149 -10.63 18.94 16.61
CA VAL A 149 -11.05 19.95 15.62
C VAL A 149 -10.60 19.56 14.21
N GLY A 150 -11.33 20.02 13.20
CA GLY A 150 -10.96 19.82 11.79
C GLY A 150 -9.59 20.40 11.46
N LEU A 151 -8.80 19.67 10.69
CA LEU A 151 -7.50 20.14 10.22
C LEU A 151 -7.68 21.11 9.05
N TYR A 152 -6.78 22.07 9.01
CA TYR A 152 -6.64 23.05 7.93
C TYR A 152 -5.67 22.52 6.89
N THR A 153 -6.04 22.59 5.61
CA THR A 153 -5.20 22.20 4.48
C THR A 153 -4.42 23.40 3.95
N SER A 154 -3.09 23.33 4.01
CA SER A 154 -2.23 24.39 3.48
C SER A 154 -2.07 24.31 1.95
N PRO A 155 -1.61 25.37 1.28
CA PRO A 155 -1.20 25.30 -0.13
C PRO A 155 0.19 24.64 -0.32
N ALA A 156 0.81 24.10 0.73
CA ALA A 156 2.14 23.48 0.64
C ALA A 156 2.04 22.01 0.26
N ALA A 157 2.54 21.66 -0.92
CA ALA A 157 2.51 20.29 -1.43
C ALA A 157 3.48 19.40 -0.64
N ILE A 158 3.02 18.21 -0.24
CA ILE A 158 3.84 17.21 0.48
C ILE A 158 5.03 16.75 -0.37
N SER A 159 4.85 16.70 -1.70
CA SER A 159 5.77 16.03 -2.59
C SER A 159 6.96 16.86 -3.05
N ARG A 160 6.91 18.22 -3.03
CA ARG A 160 7.91 19.03 -3.77
C ARG A 160 7.91 20.56 -3.55
N ALA A 161 7.77 21.06 -2.32
CA ALA A 161 7.90 22.50 -2.08
C ALA A 161 9.33 22.89 -1.60
N PRO A 162 10.03 23.83 -2.28
CA PRO A 162 11.42 24.18 -1.97
C PRO A 162 11.57 24.97 -0.65
N ARG A 163 10.51 25.62 -0.17
CA ARG A 163 10.41 26.22 1.17
C ARG A 163 8.96 26.09 1.64
N ILE A 164 8.75 25.35 2.73
CA ILE A 164 7.45 25.24 3.38
C ILE A 164 7.54 26.07 4.65
N PRO A 165 6.83 27.20 4.73
CA PRO A 165 6.67 27.96 5.97
C PRO A 165 6.16 27.09 7.14
N PRO A 166 6.41 27.48 8.39
CA PRO A 166 5.75 26.88 9.54
C PRO A 166 4.22 27.10 9.45
N PRO A 167 3.41 26.23 10.08
CA PRO A 167 1.95 26.30 9.98
C PRO A 167 1.31 27.67 10.28
N HIS A 168 1.82 28.43 11.26
CA HIS A 168 1.28 29.75 11.62
C HIS A 168 1.41 30.81 10.52
N GLU A 169 2.30 30.61 9.54
CA GLU A 169 2.46 31.49 8.39
C GLU A 169 1.56 31.08 7.20
N MET A 170 0.79 30.00 7.33
CA MET A 170 -0.11 29.51 6.28
C MET A 170 -1.47 30.19 6.38
N VAL A 171 -1.72 31.16 5.49
CA VAL A 171 -2.98 31.93 5.43
C VAL A 171 -4.01 31.22 4.51
N ASN A 172 -5.30 31.32 4.84
CA ASN A 172 -6.45 30.90 4.00
C ASN A 172 -6.55 29.39 3.68
N SER A 173 -6.33 28.55 4.68
CA SER A 173 -6.44 27.10 4.57
C SER A 173 -7.85 26.59 4.83
N HIS A 174 -8.67 26.46 3.79
CA HIS A 174 -9.97 25.78 3.88
C HIS A 174 -10.15 24.78 2.75
N THR A 175 -10.48 23.54 3.11
CA THR A 175 -11.06 22.61 2.14
C THR A 175 -12.09 21.75 2.85
N THR A 176 -13.35 21.94 2.46
CA THR A 176 -14.42 20.99 2.75
C THR A 176 -14.20 19.76 1.86
N SER A 177 -13.81 18.67 2.50
CA SER A 177 -13.71 17.36 1.87
C SER A 177 -14.96 16.54 2.21
N PRO A 178 -15.40 15.61 1.33
CA PRO A 178 -16.42 14.64 1.70
C PRO A 178 -15.83 13.73 2.77
N GLU A 179 -16.13 14.06 4.02
CA GLU A 179 -15.73 13.31 5.20
C GLU A 179 -16.91 12.48 5.71
N PRO A 180 -16.66 11.34 6.36
CA PRO A 180 -17.70 10.64 7.10
C PRO A 180 -18.16 11.49 8.29
N SER A 181 -19.11 10.99 9.08
CA SER A 181 -19.59 11.72 10.26
C SER A 181 -18.43 12.10 11.20
N PRO A 182 -18.53 13.22 11.96
CA PRO A 182 -17.46 13.66 12.86
C PRO A 182 -16.98 12.58 13.82
N THR A 183 -17.88 11.74 14.33
CA THR A 183 -17.56 10.60 15.21
C THR A 183 -16.63 9.59 14.52
N ILE A 184 -16.91 9.27 13.25
CA ILE A 184 -16.09 8.34 12.47
C ILE A 184 -14.72 8.98 12.18
N SER A 185 -14.68 10.26 11.78
CA SER A 185 -13.43 10.97 11.52
C SER A 185 -12.54 11.08 12.77
N ILE A 186 -13.13 11.28 13.95
CA ILE A 186 -12.40 11.23 15.23
C ILE A 186 -11.83 9.84 15.47
N ALA A 187 -12.61 8.78 15.26
CA ALA A 187 -12.16 7.41 15.46
C ALA A 187 -11.00 7.05 14.50
N ILE A 188 -11.08 7.46 13.24
CA ILE A 188 -9.98 7.32 12.26
C ILE A 188 -8.74 8.08 12.74
N ALA A 189 -8.87 9.34 13.15
CA ALA A 189 -7.76 10.15 13.63
C ALA A 189 -7.04 9.50 14.83
N MET A 190 -7.81 8.98 15.79
CA MET A 190 -7.27 8.30 16.97
C MET A 190 -6.56 7.00 16.61
N ALA A 191 -7.18 6.13 15.79
CA ALA A 191 -6.59 4.87 15.37
C ALA A 191 -5.32 5.07 14.52
N SER A 192 -5.33 6.05 13.61
CA SER A 192 -4.17 6.45 12.82
C SER A 192 -3.03 6.96 13.69
N THR A 193 -3.32 7.82 14.67
CA THR A 193 -2.30 8.34 15.59
C THR A 193 -1.71 7.23 16.47
N ALA A 194 -2.55 6.31 16.95
CA ALA A 194 -2.09 5.15 17.73
C ALA A 194 -1.14 4.26 16.92
N ALA A 195 -1.35 4.13 15.60
CA ALA A 195 -0.47 3.36 14.71
C ALA A 195 0.93 3.99 14.53
N LEU A 196 1.18 5.23 14.98
CA LEU A 196 2.55 5.78 15.04
C LEU A 196 3.39 5.19 16.19
N TRP A 197 2.74 4.61 17.19
CA TRP A 197 3.39 4.18 18.44
C TRP A 197 3.20 2.70 18.74
N ARG A 198 2.21 2.07 18.10
CA ARG A 198 1.84 0.68 18.33
C ARG A 198 2.31 -0.22 17.18
N VAL A 199 2.95 -1.32 17.56
CA VAL A 199 3.20 -2.46 16.66
C VAL A 199 2.07 -3.47 16.87
N TYR A 200 1.46 -3.94 15.78
CA TYR A 200 0.41 -4.95 15.82
C TYR A 200 1.00 -6.32 15.50
N ASP A 201 0.55 -7.36 16.20
CA ASP A 201 0.95 -8.73 15.89
C ASP A 201 0.26 -9.21 14.59
N ALA A 202 1.02 -9.16 13.50
CA ALA A 202 0.57 -9.54 12.17
C ALA A 202 0.04 -10.98 12.08
N HIS A 203 0.54 -11.92 12.91
CA HIS A 203 0.14 -13.32 12.88
C HIS A 203 -1.31 -13.51 13.35
N SER A 204 -1.70 -12.78 14.39
CA SER A 204 -3.04 -12.87 14.99
C SER A 204 -4.05 -11.89 14.40
N LEU A 205 -3.62 -10.89 13.61
CA LEU A 205 -4.51 -9.88 13.01
C LEU A 205 -5.71 -10.50 12.30
N ALA A 206 -5.47 -11.46 11.41
CA ALA A 206 -6.54 -12.04 10.61
C ALA A 206 -7.54 -12.84 11.46
N GLU A 207 -7.09 -13.56 12.48
CA GLU A 207 -8.01 -14.26 13.39
C GLU A 207 -8.75 -13.28 14.28
N THR A 208 -8.08 -12.24 14.78
CA THR A 208 -8.71 -11.17 15.56
C THR A 208 -9.85 -10.52 14.79
N TYR A 209 -9.62 -10.19 13.51
CA TYR A 209 -10.68 -9.65 12.65
C TYR A 209 -11.80 -10.66 12.40
N ARG A 210 -11.48 -11.94 12.19
CA ARG A 210 -12.49 -13.00 12.01
C ARG A 210 -13.36 -13.17 13.25
N GLN A 211 -12.75 -13.22 14.43
CA GLN A 211 -13.46 -13.37 15.70
C GLN A 211 -14.43 -12.21 15.91
N ARG A 212 -13.96 -10.96 15.80
CA ARG A 212 -14.81 -9.78 15.97
C ARG A 212 -15.96 -9.73 14.97
N ALA A 213 -15.69 -10.05 13.70
CA ALA A 213 -16.74 -10.12 12.69
C ALA A 213 -17.79 -11.19 13.02
N ARG A 214 -17.39 -12.35 13.56
CA ARG A 214 -18.32 -13.41 13.99
C ARG A 214 -19.18 -12.96 15.18
N GLU A 215 -18.57 -12.32 16.17
CA GLU A 215 -19.27 -11.79 17.36
C GLU A 215 -20.33 -10.74 16.98
N LEU A 216 -20.07 -9.95 15.94
CA LEU A 216 -21.00 -8.97 15.39
C LEU A 216 -22.05 -9.57 14.42
N GLY A 217 -22.04 -10.88 14.20
CA GLY A 217 -23.03 -11.55 13.35
C GLY A 217 -22.73 -11.53 11.85
N TYR A 218 -21.53 -11.11 11.41
CA TYR A 218 -21.10 -11.19 10.01
C TYR A 218 -20.68 -12.62 9.64
N VAL A 219 -21.60 -13.57 9.74
CA VAL A 219 -21.36 -15.00 9.52
C VAL A 219 -22.25 -15.59 8.43
N TYR A 220 -21.74 -16.59 7.74
CA TYR A 220 -22.52 -17.47 6.85
C TYR A 220 -22.77 -18.82 7.53
N MET A 221 -23.65 -19.64 6.95
CA MET A 221 -23.83 -21.06 7.32
C MET A 221 -22.46 -21.76 7.38
N GLY A 222 -22.12 -22.35 8.51
CA GLY A 222 -20.82 -22.99 8.77
C GLY A 222 -19.75 -22.10 9.42
N GLY A 223 -20.13 -20.95 10.01
CA GLY A 223 -19.27 -20.18 10.93
C GLY A 223 -18.14 -19.36 10.27
N LYS A 224 -18.14 -19.26 8.94
CA LYS A 224 -17.20 -18.44 8.17
C LYS A 224 -17.71 -17.00 8.08
N VAL A 225 -16.78 -16.05 8.01
CA VAL A 225 -17.11 -14.62 7.90
C VAL A 225 -17.77 -14.30 6.57
N HIS A 226 -18.91 -13.61 6.60
CA HIS A 226 -19.65 -13.14 5.43
C HIS A 226 -19.02 -11.86 4.84
N GLY A 227 -17.82 -12.00 4.27
CA GLY A 227 -17.00 -10.85 3.84
C GLY A 227 -17.67 -9.90 2.83
N ALA A 228 -18.60 -10.38 1.99
CA ALA A 228 -19.33 -9.52 1.05
C ALA A 228 -20.37 -8.62 1.74
N LEU A 229 -20.97 -9.09 2.84
CA LEU A 229 -21.94 -8.32 3.61
C LEU A 229 -21.22 -7.26 4.42
N LEU A 230 -20.14 -7.66 5.08
CA LEU A 230 -19.24 -6.72 5.77
C LEU A 230 -18.71 -5.65 4.82
N ALA A 231 -18.28 -6.04 3.61
CA ALA A 231 -17.84 -5.09 2.59
C ALA A 231 -18.95 -4.12 2.17
N HIS A 232 -20.20 -4.58 2.04
CA HIS A 232 -21.34 -3.71 1.74
C HIS A 232 -21.61 -2.71 2.87
N ASP A 233 -21.64 -3.19 4.12
CA ASP A 233 -21.89 -2.33 5.27
C ASP A 233 -20.78 -1.32 5.50
N MET A 234 -19.51 -1.70 5.26
CA MET A 234 -18.39 -0.77 5.27
C MET A 234 -18.53 0.32 4.19
N LEU A 235 -19.02 -0.03 3.00
CA LEU A 235 -19.27 0.95 1.93
C LEU A 235 -20.28 2.00 2.39
N ASN A 236 -21.39 1.56 3.00
CA ASN A 236 -22.44 2.43 3.50
C ASN A 236 -21.96 3.26 4.70
N PHE A 237 -21.15 2.67 5.58
CA PHE A 237 -20.63 3.32 6.78
C PHE A 237 -19.66 4.47 6.48
N TYR A 238 -18.76 4.29 5.51
CA TYR A 238 -17.75 5.30 5.15
C TYR A 238 -18.18 6.22 4.01
N GLY A 239 -19.05 5.74 3.12
CA GLY A 239 -19.41 6.43 1.88
C GLY A 239 -18.42 6.17 0.74
N THR A 240 -18.96 6.14 -0.47
CA THR A 240 -18.23 5.84 -1.72
C THR A 240 -17.12 6.86 -2.01
N ASP A 241 -17.40 8.15 -1.86
CA ASP A 241 -16.46 9.21 -2.25
C ASP A 241 -15.24 9.26 -1.33
N PHE A 242 -15.45 9.09 -0.02
CA PHE A 242 -14.38 8.98 0.96
C PHE A 242 -13.45 7.80 0.63
N LEU A 243 -14.01 6.60 0.43
CA LEU A 243 -13.24 5.41 0.14
C LEU A 243 -12.49 5.50 -1.19
N ARG A 244 -13.10 6.09 -2.23
CA ARG A 244 -12.45 6.31 -3.53
C ARG A 244 -11.29 7.29 -3.41
N ARG A 245 -11.47 8.41 -2.71
CA ARG A 245 -10.42 9.42 -2.49
C ARG A 245 -9.15 8.81 -1.91
N TYR A 246 -9.30 7.92 -0.94
CA TYR A 246 -8.19 7.29 -0.24
C TYR A 246 -7.74 5.95 -0.87
N GLY A 247 -8.12 5.67 -2.13
CA GLY A 247 -7.71 4.47 -2.87
C GLY A 247 -8.16 3.16 -2.23
N CYS A 248 -9.23 3.20 -1.43
CA CYS A 248 -9.83 2.05 -0.78
C CYS A 248 -10.99 1.46 -1.59
N LEU A 249 -11.41 2.10 -2.68
CA LEU A 249 -12.38 1.60 -3.64
C LEU A 249 -11.77 1.60 -5.06
N GLU A 250 -11.95 0.50 -5.80
CA GLU A 250 -11.46 0.36 -7.18
C GLU A 250 -12.43 1.03 -8.17
N ASP A 251 -11.92 1.54 -9.30
CA ASP A 251 -12.75 2.22 -10.31
C ASP A 251 -13.74 1.30 -11.04
N THR A 252 -13.52 -0.02 -10.99
CA THR A 252 -14.29 -1.02 -11.76
C THR A 252 -15.64 -1.41 -11.14
N GLY A 253 -16.14 -0.66 -10.15
CA GLY A 253 -17.50 -0.78 -9.61
C GLY A 253 -17.58 -0.55 -8.09
N PRO A 254 -18.80 -0.42 -7.52
CA PRO A 254 -19.01 -0.04 -6.13
C PRO A 254 -18.77 -1.18 -5.13
N ARG A 255 -17.94 -2.19 -5.45
CA ARG A 255 -17.70 -3.35 -4.57
C ARG A 255 -16.35 -3.22 -3.88
N LEU A 256 -16.36 -3.15 -2.54
CA LEU A 256 -15.17 -3.25 -1.70
C LEU A 256 -14.62 -4.69 -1.71
N ARG A 257 -13.48 -4.92 -2.36
CA ARG A 257 -12.88 -6.27 -2.51
C ARG A 257 -11.84 -6.63 -1.45
N TRP A 258 -11.20 -5.62 -0.86
CA TRP A 258 -10.10 -5.83 0.08
C TRP A 258 -10.51 -6.37 1.46
N PRO A 259 -11.71 -6.11 2.04
CA PRO A 259 -12.04 -6.62 3.37
C PRO A 259 -11.95 -8.15 3.45
N GLY A 260 -12.38 -8.86 2.40
CA GLY A 260 -12.26 -10.31 2.32
C GLY A 260 -10.82 -10.85 2.33
N LYS A 261 -9.82 -10.03 1.95
CA LYS A 261 -8.39 -10.38 2.05
C LYS A 261 -7.84 -10.18 3.46
N MET A 262 -8.43 -9.26 4.23
CA MET A 262 -8.04 -8.98 5.63
C MET A 262 -8.35 -10.15 6.58
N PHE A 263 -9.24 -11.05 6.16
CA PHE A 263 -9.57 -12.27 6.89
C PHE A 263 -8.71 -13.48 6.48
N GLN A 264 -7.62 -13.28 5.74
CA GLN A 264 -6.71 -14.33 5.28
C GLN A 264 -5.32 -14.14 5.90
N ALA A 265 -4.45 -15.14 5.83
CA ALA A 265 -3.08 -15.07 6.35
C ALA A 265 -2.27 -13.92 5.70
N SER A 266 -2.65 -13.48 4.51
CA SER A 266 -2.03 -12.37 3.78
C SER A 266 -2.52 -10.98 4.22
N ALA A 267 -3.26 -10.87 5.32
CA ALA A 267 -3.81 -9.59 5.82
C ALA A 267 -2.73 -8.51 5.97
N HIS A 268 -1.53 -8.88 6.45
CA HIS A 268 -0.38 -8.00 6.62
C HIS A 268 0.06 -7.28 5.33
N ASN A 269 -0.29 -7.79 4.14
CA ASN A 269 0.06 -7.14 2.86
C ASN A 269 -0.82 -5.92 2.55
N SER A 270 -1.85 -5.66 3.35
CA SER A 270 -2.73 -4.51 3.15
C SER A 270 -2.10 -3.21 3.67
N THR A 271 -2.67 -2.08 3.26
CA THR A 271 -2.21 -0.77 3.75
C THR A 271 -2.68 -0.56 5.19
N THR A 272 -1.88 0.15 5.99
CA THR A 272 -2.25 0.59 7.35
C THR A 272 -3.63 1.22 7.39
N PHE A 273 -3.94 2.08 6.42
CA PHE A 273 -5.24 2.73 6.36
C PHE A 273 -6.41 1.74 6.21
N LYS A 274 -6.25 0.66 5.42
CA LYS A 274 -7.28 -0.40 5.31
C LYS A 274 -7.47 -1.16 6.63
N HIS A 275 -6.41 -1.39 7.39
CA HIS A 275 -6.52 -1.96 8.73
C HIS A 275 -7.27 -1.02 9.67
N ILE A 276 -6.95 0.27 9.65
CA ILE A 276 -7.63 1.29 10.46
C ILE A 276 -9.11 1.36 10.11
N LEU A 277 -9.49 1.38 8.83
CA LEU A 277 -10.89 1.35 8.42
C LEU A 277 -11.59 0.08 8.88
N LEU A 278 -10.95 -1.09 8.81
CA LEU A 278 -11.58 -2.31 9.32
C LEU A 278 -11.74 -2.27 10.86
N GLN A 279 -10.73 -1.77 11.59
CA GLN A 279 -10.78 -1.63 13.04
C GLN A 279 -11.89 -0.67 13.47
N VAL A 280 -11.88 0.55 12.95
CA VAL A 280 -12.89 1.58 13.26
C VAL A 280 -14.30 1.08 12.95
N PHE A 281 -14.49 0.38 11.83
CA PHE A 281 -15.78 -0.22 11.51
C PHE A 281 -16.19 -1.24 12.56
N LEU A 282 -15.36 -2.24 12.88
CA LEU A 282 -15.68 -3.27 13.87
C LEU A 282 -15.86 -2.69 15.29
N ASP A 283 -15.08 -1.68 15.66
CA ASP A 283 -15.17 -0.98 16.95
C ASP A 283 -16.46 -0.17 17.10
N SER A 284 -17.07 0.25 15.99
CA SER A 284 -18.38 0.91 16.02
C SER A 284 -19.54 -0.05 16.33
N LYS A 285 -19.25 -1.37 16.45
CA LYS A 285 -20.22 -2.45 16.70
C LYS A 285 -21.42 -2.41 15.75
N PRO A 286 -21.17 -2.44 14.43
CA PRO A 286 -22.22 -2.37 13.43
C PRO A 286 -23.12 -3.59 13.51
N THR A 287 -24.40 -3.38 13.23
CA THR A 287 -25.35 -4.47 13.03
C THR A 287 -25.35 -4.84 11.55
N PRO A 288 -25.17 -6.13 11.18
CA PRO A 288 -25.20 -6.54 9.78
C PRO A 288 -26.48 -6.08 9.11
N SER A 289 -26.38 -5.43 7.95
CA SER A 289 -27.57 -5.08 7.19
C SER A 289 -28.31 -6.38 6.83
N ASN A 290 -29.62 -6.42 7.06
CA ASN A 290 -30.42 -7.65 6.91
C ASN A 290 -30.61 -8.08 5.43
N ASN A 291 -29.81 -7.52 4.52
CA ASN A 291 -29.71 -7.99 3.17
C ASN A 291 -28.86 -9.26 3.17
N ARG A 292 -29.55 -10.39 3.07
CA ARG A 292 -29.07 -11.51 2.26
C ARG A 292 -28.75 -10.93 0.88
N ILE A 293 -27.57 -10.33 0.73
CA ILE A 293 -27.03 -10.02 -0.58
C ILE A 293 -27.00 -11.40 -1.22
N ASP A 294 -27.92 -11.61 -2.16
CA ASP A 294 -27.91 -12.74 -3.06
C ASP A 294 -26.47 -12.87 -3.50
N PHE A 295 -25.80 -13.87 -2.97
CA PHE A 295 -24.53 -14.30 -3.51
C PHE A 295 -24.92 -14.92 -4.84
N GLU A 296 -25.18 -14.05 -5.83
CA GLU A 296 -24.88 -14.30 -7.23
C GLU A 296 -23.59 -15.08 -7.20
N GLY A 297 -23.71 -16.34 -7.59
CA GLY A 297 -22.83 -17.37 -7.13
C GLY A 297 -21.39 -16.88 -7.15
N ARG A 298 -20.61 -17.39 -6.19
CA ARG A 298 -19.39 -18.00 -6.68
C ARG A 298 -19.86 -18.83 -7.87
N ARG A 299 -19.60 -18.36 -9.10
CA ARG A 299 -19.39 -19.26 -10.22
C ARG A 299 -18.48 -20.28 -9.58
N GLN A 300 -19.02 -21.44 -9.23
CA GLN A 300 -18.18 -22.58 -8.90
C GLN A 300 -17.11 -22.52 -9.97
N PRO A 301 -15.81 -22.47 -9.62
CA PRO A 301 -14.76 -22.21 -10.59
C PRO A 301 -15.10 -23.08 -11.78
N LYS A 302 -15.52 -22.46 -12.91
CA LYS A 302 -16.20 -23.18 -14.00
C LYS A 302 -15.37 -24.43 -14.17
N THR A 303 -15.95 -25.61 -13.88
CA THR A 303 -15.24 -26.87 -14.03
C THR A 303 -14.79 -26.85 -15.47
N ARG A 304 -13.52 -26.50 -15.68
CA ARG A 304 -12.95 -26.40 -17.01
C ARG A 304 -13.03 -27.83 -17.52
N ASP A 305 -13.71 -28.02 -18.63
CA ASP A 305 -13.73 -29.30 -19.32
C ASP A 305 -12.31 -29.51 -19.87
N TRP A 306 -11.46 -30.09 -19.03
CA TRP A 306 -10.07 -30.34 -19.36
C TRP A 306 -9.94 -31.23 -20.60
N PRO A 307 -10.73 -32.32 -20.76
CA PRO A 307 -10.77 -33.09 -22.00
C PRO A 307 -11.08 -32.24 -23.25
N GLN A 308 -12.02 -31.30 -23.18
CA GLN A 308 -12.30 -30.40 -24.30
C GLN A 308 -11.13 -29.46 -24.60
N ILE A 309 -10.58 -28.82 -23.57
CA ILE A 309 -9.42 -27.92 -23.71
C ILE A 309 -8.21 -28.65 -24.29
N GLU A 310 -7.99 -29.90 -23.88
CA GLU A 310 -6.93 -30.74 -24.45
C GLU A 310 -7.16 -31.04 -25.93
N ARG A 311 -8.39 -31.41 -26.32
CA ARG A 311 -8.72 -31.68 -27.73
C ARG A 311 -8.52 -30.45 -28.60
N GLU A 312 -9.07 -29.30 -28.21
CA GLU A 312 -8.95 -28.04 -28.96
C GLU A 312 -7.47 -27.62 -29.10
N ALA A 313 -6.69 -27.75 -28.02
CA ALA A 313 -5.27 -27.45 -28.06
C ALA A 313 -4.51 -28.42 -28.98
N ILE A 314 -4.77 -29.74 -28.90
CA ILE A 314 -4.13 -30.74 -29.77
C ILE A 314 -4.50 -30.50 -31.23
N GLU A 315 -5.76 -30.19 -31.53
CA GLU A 315 -6.24 -29.88 -32.90
C GLU A 315 -5.53 -28.65 -33.45
N CYS A 316 -5.48 -27.56 -32.68
CA CYS A 316 -4.78 -26.33 -33.04
C CYS A 316 -3.29 -26.58 -33.31
N LEU A 317 -2.61 -27.28 -32.40
CA LEU A 317 -1.20 -27.61 -32.52
C LEU A 317 -0.92 -28.54 -33.72
N THR A 318 -1.79 -29.53 -33.97
CA THR A 318 -1.64 -30.46 -35.10
C THR A 318 -1.85 -29.76 -36.43
N ALA A 319 -2.79 -28.82 -36.51
CA ALA A 319 -3.02 -28.00 -37.70
C ALA A 319 -1.82 -27.08 -37.98
N GLU A 320 -1.27 -26.44 -36.95
CA GLU A 320 -0.08 -25.58 -37.07
C GLU A 320 1.15 -26.38 -37.52
N VAL A 321 1.42 -27.52 -36.90
CA VAL A 321 2.52 -28.42 -37.31
C VAL A 321 2.35 -28.91 -38.74
N SER A 322 1.11 -29.16 -39.18
CA SER A 322 0.82 -29.57 -40.56
C SER A 322 1.08 -28.45 -41.57
N ARG A 323 0.75 -27.20 -41.23
CA ARG A 323 1.08 -26.03 -42.06
C ARG A 323 2.58 -25.85 -42.23
N HIS A 324 3.33 -25.94 -41.13
CA HIS A 324 4.80 -25.90 -41.19
C HIS A 324 5.38 -27.05 -42.00
N ARG A 325 4.82 -28.27 -41.87
CA ARG A 325 5.21 -29.42 -42.69
C ARG A 325 4.98 -29.18 -44.19
N GLN A 326 3.84 -28.63 -44.59
CA GLN A 326 3.54 -28.30 -45.99
C GLN A 326 4.44 -27.19 -46.54
N ALA A 327 4.78 -26.21 -45.70
CA ALA A 327 5.70 -25.12 -46.05
C ALA A 327 7.19 -25.53 -46.03
N GLY A 328 7.52 -26.78 -45.68
CA GLY A 328 8.91 -27.23 -45.54
C GLY A 328 9.68 -26.57 -44.39
N THR A 329 9.00 -25.93 -43.45
CA THR A 329 9.59 -25.21 -42.32
C THR A 329 9.45 -26.00 -41.01
N ARG A 330 10.26 -25.66 -40.01
CA ARG A 330 10.17 -26.22 -38.65
C ARG A 330 9.62 -25.17 -37.71
N VAL A 331 8.97 -25.62 -36.65
CA VAL A 331 8.37 -24.74 -35.64
C VAL A 331 8.91 -25.09 -34.25
N ASN A 332 9.16 -24.06 -33.46
CA ASN A 332 9.63 -24.23 -32.09
C ASN A 332 8.43 -24.41 -31.14
N LEU A 333 8.69 -24.99 -29.96
CA LEU A 333 7.63 -25.31 -29.02
C LEU A 333 7.05 -24.08 -28.30
N GLU A 334 7.83 -23.01 -28.16
CA GLU A 334 7.37 -21.76 -27.56
C GLU A 334 6.38 -21.04 -28.49
N ASP A 335 6.68 -20.96 -29.79
CA ASP A 335 5.78 -20.41 -30.81
C ASP A 335 4.44 -21.16 -30.84
N LEU A 336 4.50 -22.50 -30.77
CA LEU A 336 3.31 -23.35 -30.69
C LEU A 336 2.47 -23.08 -29.43
N TYR A 337 3.11 -22.83 -28.28
CA TYR A 337 2.41 -22.50 -27.05
C TYR A 337 1.73 -21.13 -27.11
N ASP A 338 2.37 -20.17 -27.77
CA ASP A 338 1.84 -18.82 -27.96
C ASP A 338 0.66 -18.82 -28.93
N ILE A 339 0.76 -19.54 -30.05
CA ILE A 339 -0.31 -19.69 -31.04
C ILE A 339 -1.56 -20.34 -30.42
N ALA A 340 -1.37 -21.40 -29.63
CA ALA A 340 -2.47 -22.08 -28.95
C ALA A 340 -2.91 -21.39 -27.64
N GLY A 341 -2.20 -20.34 -27.19
CA GLY A 341 -2.51 -19.62 -25.94
C GLY A 341 -2.40 -20.49 -24.67
N ILE A 342 -1.61 -21.56 -24.68
CA ILE A 342 -1.58 -22.60 -23.63
C ILE A 342 -0.41 -22.48 -22.65
N HIS A 343 0.44 -21.46 -22.79
CA HIS A 343 1.69 -21.32 -22.03
C HIS A 343 1.51 -21.42 -20.50
N SER A 344 0.49 -20.76 -19.95
CA SER A 344 0.17 -20.80 -18.52
C SER A 344 -0.36 -22.16 -18.05
N ILE A 345 -1.14 -22.83 -18.91
CA ILE A 345 -1.76 -24.13 -18.61
C ILE A 345 -0.70 -25.22 -18.54
N VAL A 346 0.19 -25.27 -19.54
CA VAL A 346 1.32 -26.21 -19.58
C VAL A 346 2.29 -26.00 -18.43
N LYS A 347 2.49 -24.76 -17.96
CA LYS A 347 3.39 -24.48 -16.82
C LYS A 347 2.80 -24.89 -15.48
N THR A 348 1.51 -24.59 -15.24
CA THR A 348 0.93 -24.64 -13.88
C THR A 348 -0.03 -25.81 -13.64
N LYS A 349 -0.55 -26.46 -14.70
CA LYS A 349 -1.64 -27.44 -14.61
C LYS A 349 -1.37 -28.75 -15.36
N LYS A 350 -0.11 -29.16 -15.52
CA LYS A 350 0.28 -30.41 -16.23
C LYS A 350 -0.51 -31.66 -15.83
N HIS A 351 -0.78 -31.83 -14.53
CA HIS A 351 -1.53 -32.98 -14.00
C HIS A 351 -3.01 -33.03 -14.45
N ARG A 352 -3.55 -31.93 -15.01
CA ARG A 352 -4.92 -31.84 -15.52
C ARG A 352 -5.02 -32.03 -17.04
N ILE A 353 -3.89 -32.13 -17.75
CA ILE A 353 -3.83 -32.18 -19.22
C ILE A 353 -2.88 -33.30 -19.73
N PRO A 354 -3.11 -34.57 -19.36
CA PRO A 354 -2.19 -35.67 -19.68
C PRO A 354 -2.06 -35.99 -21.18
N ALA A 355 -3.14 -35.89 -21.96
CA ALA A 355 -3.14 -36.17 -23.39
C ALA A 355 -2.38 -35.09 -24.19
N LEU A 356 -2.57 -33.82 -23.83
CA LEU A 356 -1.81 -32.71 -24.42
C LEU A 356 -0.32 -32.83 -24.08
N MET A 357 0.02 -33.21 -22.84
CA MET A 357 1.42 -33.46 -22.46
C MET A 357 2.03 -34.64 -23.24
N ALA A 358 1.28 -35.71 -23.47
CA ALA A 358 1.72 -36.83 -24.30
C ALA A 358 1.96 -36.41 -25.76
N TRP A 359 1.06 -35.61 -26.34
CA TRP A 359 1.23 -35.04 -27.68
C TRP A 359 2.50 -34.18 -27.78
N ILE A 360 2.74 -33.31 -26.79
CA ILE A 360 3.94 -32.47 -26.74
C ILE A 360 5.22 -33.32 -26.72
N GLU A 361 5.24 -34.40 -25.93
CA GLU A 361 6.40 -35.31 -25.88
C GLU A 361 6.60 -36.08 -27.19
N GLN A 362 5.53 -36.43 -27.90
CA GLN A 362 5.63 -37.01 -29.25
C GLN A 362 6.15 -35.97 -30.26
N PHE A 363 5.64 -34.73 -30.23
CA PHE A 363 6.09 -33.67 -31.13
C PHE A 363 7.58 -33.36 -30.96
N LYS A 364 8.10 -33.33 -29.72
CA LYS A 364 9.55 -33.12 -29.46
C LYS A 364 10.43 -34.18 -30.13
N LYS A 365 9.92 -35.39 -30.36
CA LYS A 365 10.64 -36.47 -31.05
C LYS A 365 10.42 -36.45 -32.56
N SER A 366 9.53 -35.60 -33.06
CA SER A 366 9.22 -35.49 -34.48
C SER A 366 10.29 -34.68 -35.23
N PRO A 367 10.52 -34.98 -36.53
CA PRO A 367 11.45 -34.22 -37.36
C PRO A 367 10.99 -32.77 -37.64
N GLN A 368 9.76 -32.42 -37.24
CA GLN A 368 9.18 -31.08 -37.34
C GLN A 368 9.56 -30.16 -36.18
N SER A 369 10.06 -30.71 -35.07
CA SER A 369 10.54 -29.92 -33.95
C SER A 369 11.93 -29.34 -34.24
N THR A 370 12.15 -28.08 -33.86
CA THR A 370 13.46 -27.43 -34.00
C THR A 370 14.52 -27.97 -33.02
N ARG A 371 14.13 -28.73 -31.99
CA ARG A 371 15.06 -29.40 -31.07
C ARG A 371 15.31 -30.85 -31.49
N ILE A 372 16.42 -31.10 -32.19
CA ILE A 372 17.03 -32.43 -32.22
C ILE A 372 17.80 -32.60 -30.90
N PRO A 373 17.54 -33.65 -30.08
CA PRO A 373 18.37 -33.95 -28.93
C PRO A 373 19.75 -34.39 -29.46
N GLY A 374 20.77 -33.53 -29.34
CA GLY A 374 22.15 -33.90 -29.70
C GLY A 374 23.10 -32.79 -30.18
N ARG A 375 22.65 -31.56 -30.45
CA ARG A 375 23.56 -30.45 -30.78
C ARG A 375 23.29 -29.21 -29.92
N ARG A 376 24.02 -29.07 -28.82
CA ARG A 376 24.41 -27.75 -28.30
C ARG A 376 25.61 -27.27 -29.14
N PRO A 377 25.57 -26.12 -29.81
CA PRO A 377 26.80 -25.41 -30.11
C PRO A 377 27.36 -24.95 -28.76
N ARG A 378 28.57 -25.38 -28.40
CA ARG A 378 29.31 -24.73 -27.32
C ARG A 378 29.51 -23.27 -27.71
N ARG A 379 29.01 -22.35 -26.90
CA ARG A 379 29.55 -21.00 -26.74
C ARG A 379 29.79 -20.80 -25.26
#